data_AF-A0A4P9Z4Y3-F1
#
_entry.id   AF-A0A4P9Z4Y3-F1
#
_cell.length_a   1.000
_cell.length_b   1.000
_cell.length_c   1.000
_cell.angle_alpha   90.00
_cell.angle_beta   90.00
_cell.angle_gamma   90.00
#
_symmetry.space_group_name_H-M   'P 1'
#
loop_
_entity.id
_entity.type
_entity.pdbx_description
1 polymer ?
#
loop_
_entity_poly.entity_id
_entity_poly.type
_entity_poly.pdbx_seq_one_letter_code
_entity_poly.pdbx_strand_id
1 'polypeptide(L)'
;ATSPELPTLYKRCIMFFRALYTYTRLLPAYRLCRRLRRSMGHASPLQVDYRFTTASSARPDEIQLEMPLTDLEPRTVASTHRFEPVDTPAGTFNLQVTYRQYCELTVNDPEQLLSSRLVDMEENYFSPS
;
A
#
# COMPACT_ATOMS: atom_id res chain seq x y z
N ALA A 1 -24.96 -24.23 -16.59
CA ALA A 1 -24.25 -24.21 -15.30
C ALA A 1 -25.29 -24.34 -14.19
N THR A 2 -25.18 -25.35 -13.33
CA THR A 2 -26.06 -25.48 -12.16
C THR A 2 -25.69 -24.41 -11.15
N SER A 3 -26.66 -23.61 -10.70
CA SER A 3 -26.42 -22.60 -9.67
C SER A 3 -25.93 -23.30 -8.40
N PRO A 4 -24.84 -22.82 -7.76
CA PRO A 4 -24.32 -23.47 -6.56
C PRO A 4 -25.35 -23.39 -5.44
N GLU A 5 -25.57 -24.50 -4.74
CA GLU A 5 -26.45 -24.51 -3.58
C GLU A 5 -25.97 -23.48 -2.53
N LEU A 6 -26.92 -22.80 -1.90
CA LEU A 6 -26.66 -21.72 -0.94
C LEU A 6 -25.66 -22.10 0.16
N PRO A 7 -25.70 -23.32 0.76
CA PRO A 7 -24.71 -23.73 1.75
C PRO A 7 -23.28 -23.82 1.19
N THR A 8 -23.14 -24.27 -0.06
CA THR A 8 -21.84 -24.41 -0.73
C THR A 8 -21.27 -23.04 -1.06
N LEU A 9 -22.12 -22.12 -1.57
CA LEU A 9 -21.73 -20.74 -1.83
C LEU A 9 -21.26 -20.04 -0.54
N TYR A 10 -22.01 -20.19 0.55
CA TYR A 10 -21.66 -19.59 1.84
C TYR A 10 -20.28 -20.06 2.35
N LYS A 11 -19.99 -21.37 2.24
CA LYS A 11 -18.67 -21.92 2.59
C LYS A 11 -17.55 -21.35 1.73
N ARG A 12 -17.78 -21.21 0.42
CA ARG A 12 -16.82 -20.59 -0.51
C ARG A 12 -16.55 -19.13 -0.13
N CYS A 13 -17.59 -18.36 0.17
CA CYS A 13 -17.47 -16.97 0.62
C CYS A 13 -16.66 -16.84 1.93
N ILE A 14 -16.85 -17.73 2.90
CA ILE A 14 -16.05 -17.74 4.13
C ILE A 14 -14.56 -17.88 3.80
N MET A 15 -14.21 -18.88 2.99
CA MET A 15 -12.80 -19.12 2.60
C MET A 15 -12.24 -17.92 1.83
N PHE A 16 -13.03 -17.35 0.93
CA PHE A 16 -12.68 -16.16 0.16
C PHE A 16 -12.36 -14.96 1.07
N PHE A 17 -13.23 -14.62 2.03
CA PHE A 17 -13.01 -13.49 2.92
C PHE A 17 -11.83 -13.73 3.90
N ARG A 18 -11.58 -14.98 4.30
CA ARG A 18 -10.38 -15.33 5.08
C ARG A 18 -9.09 -15.13 4.28
N ALA A 19 -9.09 -15.52 3.00
CA ALA A 19 -7.98 -15.26 2.09
C ALA A 19 -7.77 -13.75 1.90
N LEU A 20 -8.83 -12.98 1.67
CA LEU A 20 -8.79 -11.52 1.55
C LEU A 20 -8.21 -10.86 2.79
N TYR A 21 -8.69 -11.23 3.98
CA TYR A 21 -8.18 -10.71 5.25
C TYR A 21 -6.67 -10.98 5.42
N THR A 22 -6.22 -12.17 5.04
CA THR A 22 -4.81 -12.53 5.14
C THR A 22 -3.98 -11.74 4.14
N TYR A 23 -4.44 -11.66 2.89
CA TYR A 23 -3.73 -10.99 1.81
C TYR A 23 -3.60 -9.47 2.05
N THR A 24 -4.66 -8.81 2.55
CA THR A 24 -4.61 -7.38 2.88
C THR A 24 -3.50 -7.04 3.89
N ARG A 25 -3.15 -7.97 4.79
CA ARG A 25 -2.05 -7.81 5.75
C ARG A 25 -0.66 -8.05 5.17
N LEU A 26 -0.59 -8.70 4.00
CA LEU A 26 0.66 -8.91 3.25
C LEU A 26 0.99 -7.73 2.34
N LEU A 27 0.00 -6.87 2.04
CA LEU A 27 0.19 -5.72 1.15
C LEU A 27 1.23 -4.73 1.70
N PRO A 28 2.04 -4.09 0.82
CA PRO A 28 2.99 -3.05 1.21
C PRO A 28 2.34 -1.89 1.99
N ALA A 29 1.12 -1.51 1.59
CA ALA A 29 0.35 -0.47 2.27
C ALA A 29 0.03 -0.80 3.74
N TYR A 30 -0.14 -2.08 4.10
CA TYR A 30 -0.36 -2.49 5.49
C TYR A 30 0.89 -2.23 6.35
N ARG A 31 2.08 -2.47 5.78
CA ARG A 31 3.35 -2.15 6.46
C ARG A 31 3.50 -0.65 6.68
N LEU A 32 3.19 0.16 5.67
CA LEU A 32 3.18 1.63 5.78
C LEU A 32 2.19 2.09 6.87
N CYS A 33 0.95 1.60 6.83
CA CYS A 33 -0.08 1.94 7.82
C CYS A 33 0.38 1.59 9.24
N ARG A 34 0.99 0.42 9.45
CA ARG A 34 1.54 0.02 10.76
C ARG A 34 2.70 0.92 11.20
N ARG A 35 3.58 1.33 10.28
CA ARG A 35 4.68 2.25 10.58
C ARG A 35 4.14 3.61 11.03
N LEU A 36 3.22 4.19 10.28
CA LEU A 36 2.62 5.49 10.60
C LEU A 36 1.82 5.47 11.91
N ARG A 37 1.12 4.36 12.22
CA ARG A 37 0.43 4.20 13.52
C ARG A 37 1.38 4.16 14.71
N ARG A 38 2.62 3.67 14.53
CA ARG A 38 3.63 3.63 15.60
C ARG A 38 4.28 5.00 15.82
N SER A 39 4.40 5.81 14.78
CA SER A 39 4.99 7.15 14.87
C SER A 39 4.04 8.22 15.42
N MET A 40 2.76 7.89 15.67
CA MET A 40 1.70 8.79 16.16
C MET A 40 1.97 9.52 17.51
N GLY A 41 3.11 9.27 18.16
CA GLY A 41 3.58 10.12 19.27
C GLY A 41 4.12 11.49 18.80
N HIS A 42 4.49 11.60 17.52
CA HIS A 42 4.78 12.84 16.83
C HIS A 42 3.78 12.99 15.67
N ALA A 43 3.22 14.17 15.45
CA ALA A 43 2.27 14.41 14.36
C ALA A 43 2.94 14.09 13.01
N SER A 44 2.75 12.87 12.51
CA SER A 44 3.26 12.45 11.21
C SER A 44 2.51 13.25 10.14
N PRO A 45 3.21 13.97 9.25
CA PRO A 45 2.58 14.67 8.13
C PRO A 45 1.98 13.70 7.10
N LEU A 46 2.30 12.40 7.19
CA LEU A 46 1.71 11.34 6.36
C LEU A 46 0.63 10.56 7.09
N GLN A 47 -0.50 10.38 6.42
CA GLN A 47 -1.61 9.53 6.84
C GLN A 47 -2.04 8.60 5.69
N VAL A 48 -2.53 7.42 6.06
CA VAL A 48 -3.25 6.53 5.12
C VAL A 48 -4.73 6.77 5.26
N ASP A 49 -5.39 7.07 4.15
CA ASP A 49 -6.83 7.28 4.06
C ASP A 49 -7.45 6.36 2.99
N TYR A 50 -8.78 6.38 2.86
CA TYR A 50 -9.52 5.59 1.88
C TYR A 50 -10.63 6.40 1.22
N ARG A 51 -10.99 6.01 0.00
CA ARG A 51 -12.08 6.60 -0.77
C ARG A 51 -12.86 5.51 -1.49
N PHE A 52 -14.19 5.59 -1.43
CA PHE A 52 -15.07 4.72 -2.19
C PHE A 52 -15.43 5.37 -3.53
N THR A 53 -15.34 4.60 -4.60
CA THR A 53 -15.67 5.05 -5.96
C THR A 53 -16.38 3.94 -6.72
N THR A 54 -17.39 4.29 -7.52
CA THR A 54 -18.09 3.34 -8.40
C THR A 54 -17.42 3.20 -9.77
N ALA A 55 -16.63 4.20 -10.18
CA ALA A 55 -15.84 4.18 -11.41
C ALA A 55 -14.44 4.73 -11.14
N SER A 56 -13.43 4.17 -11.82
CA SER A 56 -12.06 4.65 -11.75
C SER A 56 -11.97 6.01 -12.44
N SER A 57 -11.74 7.08 -11.69
CA SER A 57 -11.39 8.39 -12.22
C SER A 57 -10.01 8.80 -11.72
N ALA A 58 -9.09 9.03 -12.66
CA ALA A 58 -7.82 9.68 -12.34
C ALA A 58 -8.12 11.14 -12.02
N ARG A 59 -7.68 11.61 -10.85
CA ARG A 59 -7.76 13.03 -10.53
C ARG A 59 -6.43 13.69 -10.93
N PRO A 60 -6.47 14.90 -11.51
CA PRO A 60 -5.25 15.59 -11.95
C PRO A 60 -4.32 15.98 -10.80
N ASP A 61 -4.84 16.05 -9.57
CA ASP A 61 -4.13 16.35 -8.33
C ASP A 61 -3.57 15.11 -7.60
N GLU A 62 -3.81 13.90 -8.12
CA GLU A 62 -3.34 12.65 -7.52
C GLU A 62 -2.19 12.04 -8.34
N ILE A 63 -1.13 11.60 -7.66
CA ILE A 63 -0.09 10.78 -8.28
C ILE A 63 -0.67 9.39 -8.53
N GLN A 64 -0.70 8.98 -9.80
CA GLN A 64 -1.23 7.67 -10.17
C GLN A 64 -0.37 6.53 -9.62
N LEU A 65 -1.02 5.41 -9.29
CA LEU A 65 -0.37 4.25 -8.69
C LEU A 65 0.80 3.70 -9.52
N GLU A 66 0.65 3.75 -10.84
CA GLU A 66 1.61 3.26 -11.84
C GLU A 66 2.76 4.23 -12.13
N MET A 67 2.67 5.48 -11.65
CA MET A 67 3.69 6.49 -11.89
C MET A 67 4.86 6.29 -10.90
N PRO A 68 6.12 6.24 -11.36
CA PRO A 68 7.28 6.25 -10.46
C PRO A 68 7.38 7.58 -9.70
N LEU A 69 7.77 7.55 -8.43
CA LEU A 69 8.01 8.75 -7.62
C LEU A 69 9.42 9.33 -7.80
N THR A 70 10.37 8.48 -8.17
CA THR A 70 11.78 8.85 -8.30
C THR A 70 12.40 8.12 -9.49
N ASP A 71 13.50 8.65 -10.03
CA ASP A 71 14.23 8.02 -11.14
C ASP A 71 14.92 6.71 -10.76
N LEU A 72 14.97 6.39 -9.46
CA LEU A 72 15.54 5.14 -8.93
C LEU A 72 14.53 4.00 -8.92
N GLU A 73 13.23 4.29 -9.02
CA GLU A 73 12.20 3.26 -9.06
C GLU A 73 12.21 2.52 -10.41
N PRO A 74 11.89 1.21 -10.42
CA PRO A 74 11.76 0.46 -11.67
C PRO A 74 10.61 1.01 -12.52
N ARG A 75 10.66 0.74 -13.83
CA ARG A 75 9.56 1.14 -14.76
C ARG A 75 8.19 0.57 -14.37
N THR A 76 8.16 -0.56 -13.68
CA THR A 76 6.93 -1.19 -13.19
C THR A 76 6.90 -1.11 -11.67
N VAL A 77 6.14 -0.16 -11.13
CA VAL A 77 6.04 0.10 -9.69
C VAL A 77 4.82 -0.54 -9.03
N ALA A 78 3.77 -0.85 -9.81
CA ALA A 78 2.57 -1.49 -9.29
C ALA A 78 2.45 -2.96 -9.71
N SER A 79 1.65 -3.67 -8.95
CA SER A 79 1.31 -5.09 -9.15
C SER A 79 -0.17 -5.29 -8.92
N THR A 80 -0.77 -6.21 -9.67
CA THR A 80 -2.17 -6.61 -9.50
C THR A 80 -2.25 -8.03 -9.00
N HIS A 81 -3.00 -8.24 -7.93
CA HIS A 81 -3.42 -9.57 -7.49
C HIS A 81 -4.92 -9.75 -7.75
N ARG A 82 -5.28 -10.91 -8.29
CA ARG A 82 -6.67 -11.30 -8.56
C ARG A 82 -6.99 -12.49 -7.70
N PHE A 83 -8.10 -12.41 -6.97
CA PHE A 83 -8.64 -13.53 -6.22
C PHE A 83 -9.39 -14.45 -7.18
N GLU A 84 -9.45 -15.73 -6.81
CA GLU A 84 -10.25 -16.69 -7.55
C GLU A 84 -11.73 -16.25 -7.59
N PRO A 85 -12.36 -16.21 -8.77
CA PRO A 85 -13.75 -15.79 -8.90
C PRO A 85 -14.69 -16.74 -8.16
N VAL A 86 -15.78 -16.20 -7.61
CA VAL A 86 -16.83 -17.00 -6.95
C VAL A 86 -18.09 -16.94 -7.79
N ASP A 87 -18.48 -18.09 -8.35
CA ASP A 87 -19.75 -18.20 -9.07
C ASP A 87 -20.93 -18.09 -8.11
N THR A 88 -21.88 -17.24 -8.47
CA THR A 88 -23.12 -17.01 -7.73
C THR A 88 -24.33 -17.14 -8.67
N PRO A 89 -25.54 -17.34 -8.15
CA PRO A 89 -26.75 -17.32 -8.98
C PRO A 89 -26.97 -16.01 -9.75
N ALA A 90 -26.37 -14.90 -9.29
CA ALA A 90 -26.46 -13.58 -9.92
C ALA A 90 -25.28 -13.26 -10.87
N GLY A 91 -24.43 -14.25 -11.16
CA GLY A 91 -23.21 -14.09 -11.96
C GLY A 91 -21.94 -14.33 -11.14
N THR A 92 -20.80 -13.90 -11.66
CA THR A 92 -19.49 -14.19 -11.03
C THR A 92 -19.01 -13.00 -10.21
N PHE A 93 -18.72 -13.25 -8.93
CA PHE A 93 -18.10 -12.27 -8.04
C PHE A 93 -16.58 -12.27 -8.24
N ASN A 94 -16.04 -11.13 -8.67
CA ASN A 94 -14.62 -10.93 -8.94
C ASN A 94 -14.04 -9.86 -8.02
N LEU A 95 -12.80 -10.09 -7.55
CA LEU A 95 -12.06 -9.10 -6.76
C LEU A 95 -10.61 -9.06 -7.19
N GLN A 96 -10.11 -7.84 -7.39
CA GLN A 96 -8.69 -7.60 -7.64
C GLN A 96 -8.22 -6.40 -6.83
N VAL A 97 -6.92 -6.37 -6.55
CA VAL A 97 -6.25 -5.23 -5.94
C VAL A 97 -5.01 -4.91 -6.75
N THR A 98 -4.89 -3.66 -7.18
CA THR A 98 -3.65 -3.11 -7.72
C THR A 98 -3.00 -2.28 -6.62
N TYR A 99 -1.71 -2.50 -6.38
CA TYR A 99 -0.97 -1.86 -5.30
C TYR A 99 0.44 -1.53 -5.74
N ARG A 100 1.04 -0.49 -5.16
CA ARG A 100 2.46 -0.18 -5.34
C ARG A 100 3.31 -1.18 -4.55
N GLN A 101 4.36 -1.70 -5.16
CA GLN A 101 5.28 -2.66 -4.55
C GLN A 101 6.14 -2.00 -3.46
N TYR A 102 6.55 -0.75 -3.69
CA TYR A 102 7.42 0.02 -2.79
C TYR A 102 6.62 1.10 -2.06
N CYS A 103 6.57 1.04 -0.72
CA CYS A 103 5.84 1.99 0.12
C CYS A 103 6.70 2.50 1.30
N GLU A 104 8.01 2.65 1.08
CA GLU A 104 8.94 3.23 2.04
C GLU A 104 8.90 4.77 2.03
N LEU A 105 7.69 5.31 2.12
CA LEU A 105 7.47 6.75 2.13
C LEU A 105 7.82 7.32 3.51
N THR A 106 8.65 8.36 3.51
CA THR A 106 9.00 9.19 4.66
C THR A 106 8.87 10.66 4.26
N VAL A 107 8.58 11.52 5.23
CA VAL A 107 8.71 12.97 5.07
C VAL A 107 9.89 13.36 5.92
N ASN A 108 10.92 13.88 5.27
CA ASN A 108 12.12 14.36 5.94
C ASN A 108 11.98 15.87 6.11
N ASP A 109 12.18 16.35 7.33
CA ASP A 109 12.34 17.78 7.58
C ASP A 109 13.67 18.23 6.96
N PRO A 110 13.70 19.23 6.06
CA PRO A 110 14.94 19.73 5.49
C PRO A 110 15.95 20.15 6.57
N GLU A 111 15.50 20.64 7.74
CA GLU A 111 16.39 21.00 8.84
C GLU A 111 17.08 19.77 9.46
N GLN A 112 16.39 18.62 9.52
CA GLN A 112 16.97 17.35 9.97
C GLN A 112 17.96 16.76 8.96
N LEU A 113 17.74 16.97 7.67
CA LEU A 113 18.70 16.56 6.64
C LEU A 113 19.97 17.42 6.66
N LEU A 114 19.83 18.71 6.98
CA LEU A 114 20.96 19.62 7.12
C LEU A 114 21.75 19.33 8.40
N SER A 115 21.08 19.08 9.53
CA SER A 115 21.75 18.76 10.79
C SER A 115 22.50 17.44 10.73
N SER A 116 21.96 16.41 10.09
CA SER A 116 22.68 15.12 9.91
C SER A 116 23.96 15.27 9.07
N ARG A 117 23.94 16.10 8.00
CA ARG A 117 25.16 16.39 7.21
C ARG A 117 26.19 17.22 7.98
N LEU A 118 25.75 18.17 8.81
CA LEU A 118 26.66 18.98 9.61
C LEU A 118 27.38 18.14 10.68
N VAL A 119 26.69 17.20 11.32
CA VAL A 119 27.30 16.27 12.29
C VAL A 119 28.38 15.39 11.64
N ASP A 120 28.10 14.81 10.47
CA ASP A 120 29.10 14.02 9.71
C ASP A 120 30.34 14.86 9.31
N MET A 121 30.17 16.16 9.05
CA MET A 121 31.28 17.07 8.75
C MET A 121 32.11 17.41 9.99
N GLU A 122 31.45 17.59 11.15
CA GLU A 122 32.13 17.85 12.42
C GLU A 122 32.92 16.63 12.93
N GLU A 123 32.42 15.40 12.78
CA GLU A 123 33.16 14.19 13.18
C GLU A 123 34.47 14.01 12.39
N ASN A 124 34.48 14.36 11.10
CA ASN A 124 35.69 14.29 10.28
C ASN A 124 36.70 15.41 10.60
N TYR A 125 36.26 16.50 11.24
CA TYR A 125 37.12 17.60 11.67
C TYR A 125 37.86 17.31 12.99
N PHE A 126 37.36 16.38 13.81
CA PHE A 126 37.92 16.05 15.14
C PHE A 126 38.75 14.77 15.20
N SER A 127 39.16 14.20 14.06
CA SER A 127 40.13 13.09 14.06
C SER A 127 41.55 13.63 14.36
N PRO A 128 42.22 13.21 15.45
CA PRO A 128 43.55 13.71 15.80
C PRO A 128 44.58 13.23 14.77
N SER A 129 45.50 14.13 14.40
CA SER A 129 46.61 13.89 13.46
C SER A 129 47.70 13.01 14.06
#